data_AF-A0A8R9Z463-F1
#
_entry.id   AF-A0A8R9Z463-F1
#
_cell.length_a   1.000
_cell.length_b   1.000
_cell.length_c   1.000
_cell.angle_alpha   90.00
_cell.angle_beta   90.00
_cell.angle_gamma   90.00
#
_symmetry.space_group_name_H-M   'P 1'
#
loop_
_entity.id
_entity.type
_entity.pdbx_description
1 polymer ?
#
loop_
_entity_poly.entity_id
_entity_poly.type
_entity_poly.pdbx_seq_one_letter_code
_entity_poly.pdbx_strand_id
1 'polypeptide(L)'
;MGVLVGCSRIFLVIINGIFAVIGLVFLVAGCIVRFGSGILDPYLQDLYTSLQRFMEQAGQSVDLSNFNLGDYLQDATLALILLGVFFFIIGIFGCIGGCCKVRCMLIVYSVLISLIVLAEVLFVILLFTIRDTVDNNIKGPMKTSIEDSYTGFNSTDLVSLGWNFAMVNFKCCGVDNYTEFQTAKKWIKDYTPKQSNMSITLAVPIACCKLNGSFPNINLPTEFTCATDPTSALSNIDKGCYQAIWDIINDNSNIMIGVGAGVLVVELLMIILACIVCCKEKKKNDDYDYDY
;
A
#
# COMPACT_ATOMS: atom_id res chain seq x y z
N MET A 1 -24.24 -37.44 4.45
CA MET A 1 -24.32 -36.22 3.60
C MET A 1 -24.81 -34.98 4.35
N GLY A 2 -25.78 -35.05 5.28
CA GLY A 2 -26.28 -33.85 5.98
C GLY A 2 -25.24 -33.11 6.83
N VAL A 3 -24.39 -33.84 7.55
CA VAL A 3 -23.33 -33.26 8.41
C VAL A 3 -22.29 -32.47 7.59
N LEU A 4 -21.83 -33.04 6.46
CA LEU A 4 -20.87 -32.38 5.58
C LEU A 4 -21.40 -31.03 5.07
N VAL A 5 -22.65 -31.00 4.59
CA VAL A 5 -23.26 -29.75 4.10
C VAL A 5 -23.45 -28.73 5.23
N GLY A 6 -23.81 -29.19 6.43
CA GLY A 6 -23.89 -28.34 7.63
C GLY A 6 -22.53 -27.69 7.96
N CYS A 7 -21.47 -28.49 8.01
CA CYS A 7 -20.10 -28.01 8.24
C CYS A 7 -19.64 -27.04 7.14
N SER A 8 -19.90 -27.35 5.86
CA SER A 8 -19.56 -26.47 4.73
C SER A 8 -20.23 -25.09 4.85
N ARG A 9 -21.49 -25.03 5.32
CA ARG A 9 -22.20 -23.76 5.52
C ARG A 9 -21.59 -22.94 6.64
N ILE A 10 -21.36 -23.57 7.80
CA ILE A 10 -20.78 -22.89 8.96
C ILE A 10 -19.42 -22.31 8.58
N PHE A 11 -18.57 -23.10 7.92
CA PHE A 11 -17.26 -22.65 7.47
C PHE A 11 -17.34 -21.48 6.47
N LEU A 12 -18.21 -21.60 5.45
CA LEU A 12 -18.41 -20.55 4.45
C LEU A 12 -18.87 -19.24 5.09
N VAL A 13 -19.78 -19.30 6.07
CA VAL A 13 -20.26 -18.13 6.80
C VAL A 13 -19.17 -17.52 7.68
N ILE A 14 -18.35 -18.33 8.35
CA ILE A 14 -17.26 -17.83 9.20
C ILE A 14 -16.24 -17.05 8.35
N ILE A 15 -15.76 -17.64 7.25
CA ILE A 15 -14.75 -16.99 6.39
C ILE A 15 -15.31 -15.71 5.76
N ASN A 16 -16.53 -15.74 5.22
CA ASN A 16 -17.14 -14.55 4.64
C ASN A 16 -17.50 -13.50 5.69
N GLY A 17 -17.76 -13.91 6.93
CA GLY A 17 -17.90 -13.00 8.07
C GLY A 17 -16.61 -12.26 8.36
N ILE A 18 -15.47 -12.95 8.33
CA ILE A 18 -14.14 -12.34 8.47
C ILE A 18 -13.90 -11.35 7.32
N PHE A 19 -14.16 -11.72 6.07
CA PHE A 19 -14.03 -10.80 4.93
C PHE A 19 -14.94 -9.58 5.05
N ALA A 20 -16.19 -9.75 5.50
CA ALA A 20 -17.10 -8.63 5.73
C ALA A 20 -16.59 -7.68 6.82
N VAL A 21 -16.05 -8.22 7.92
CA VAL A 21 -15.45 -7.41 8.99
C VAL A 21 -14.22 -6.66 8.47
N ILE A 22 -13.32 -7.33 7.74
CA ILE A 22 -12.15 -6.67 7.13
C ILE A 22 -12.58 -5.56 6.18
N GLY A 23 -13.56 -5.84 5.30
CA GLY A 23 -14.11 -4.86 4.38
C GLY A 23 -14.72 -3.65 5.11
N LEU A 24 -15.46 -3.88 6.19
CA LEU A 24 -16.00 -2.81 7.02
C LEU A 24 -14.91 -1.99 7.70
N VAL A 25 -13.84 -2.63 8.19
CA VAL A 25 -12.68 -1.93 8.79
C VAL A 25 -12.02 -1.04 7.75
N PHE A 26 -11.77 -1.52 6.53
CA PHE A 26 -11.18 -0.71 5.45
C PHE A 26 -12.10 0.44 5.02
N LEU A 27 -13.40 0.19 4.92
CA LEU A 27 -14.39 1.21 4.59
C LEU A 27 -14.42 2.30 5.67
N VAL A 28 -14.52 1.92 6.95
CA VAL A 28 -14.57 2.87 8.07
C VAL A 28 -13.25 3.62 8.18
N ALA A 29 -12.11 2.95 8.11
CA ALA A 29 -10.80 3.59 8.13
C ALA A 29 -10.65 4.58 6.97
N GLY A 30 -11.05 4.19 5.76
CA GLY A 30 -11.04 5.07 4.59
C GLY A 30 -11.96 6.29 4.77
N CYS A 31 -13.18 6.10 5.28
CA CYS A 31 -14.09 7.20 5.57
C CYS A 31 -13.55 8.14 6.67
N ILE A 32 -12.92 7.61 7.71
CA ILE A 32 -12.29 8.40 8.77
C ILE A 32 -11.14 9.22 8.17
N VAL A 33 -10.28 8.62 7.35
CA VAL A 33 -9.17 9.33 6.72
C VAL A 33 -9.66 10.39 5.74
N ARG A 34 -10.77 10.13 5.02
CA ARG A 34 -11.30 11.06 4.00
C ARG A 34 -12.11 12.21 4.59
N PHE A 35 -12.97 11.93 5.57
CA PHE A 35 -14.00 12.87 6.06
C PHE A 35 -13.88 13.18 7.55
N GLY A 36 -13.14 12.37 8.30
CA GLY A 36 -13.03 12.45 9.75
C GLY A 36 -11.84 13.28 10.22
N SER A 37 -11.62 14.47 9.67
CA SER A 37 -10.54 15.38 10.10
C SER A 37 -10.51 15.53 11.62
N GLY A 38 -11.65 15.82 12.25
CA GLY A 38 -11.76 15.96 13.71
C GLY A 38 -11.52 14.68 14.55
N ILE A 39 -11.60 13.48 13.95
CA ILE A 39 -11.31 12.20 14.64
C ILE A 39 -9.83 11.83 14.48
N LEU A 40 -9.26 12.18 13.33
CA LEU A 40 -7.89 11.85 12.98
C LEU A 40 -6.90 12.85 13.57
N ASP A 41 -7.32 14.09 13.87
CA ASP A 41 -6.52 15.15 14.49
C ASP A 41 -5.66 14.67 15.68
N PRO A 42 -6.18 14.00 16.74
CA PRO A 42 -5.35 13.56 17.87
C PRO A 42 -4.32 12.47 17.52
N TYR A 43 -4.61 11.61 16.54
CA TYR A 43 -3.67 10.57 16.08
C TYR A 43 -2.62 11.13 15.13
N LEU A 44 -3.04 12.00 14.22
CA LEU A 44 -2.16 12.74 13.35
C LEU A 44 -1.28 13.68 14.16
N GLN A 45 -1.73 14.21 15.30
CA GLN A 45 -0.93 15.11 16.14
C GLN A 45 0.28 14.41 16.80
N ASP A 46 0.17 13.12 17.13
CA ASP A 46 1.32 12.34 17.65
C ASP A 46 2.32 12.01 16.52
N LEU A 47 1.81 11.73 15.31
CA LEU A 47 2.63 11.60 14.11
C LEU A 47 3.29 12.92 13.73
N TYR A 48 2.55 14.03 13.79
CA TYR A 48 3.02 15.38 13.49
C TYR A 48 4.05 15.85 14.50
N THR A 49 3.90 15.56 15.79
CA THR A 49 4.92 15.91 16.79
C THR A 49 6.20 15.09 16.62
N SER A 50 6.08 13.80 16.26
CA SER A 50 7.23 12.97 15.92
C SER A 50 7.94 13.48 14.64
N LEU A 51 7.15 13.84 13.63
CA LEU A 51 7.63 14.39 12.36
C LEU A 51 8.21 15.81 12.55
N GLN A 52 7.62 16.62 13.43
CA GLN A 52 8.10 17.96 13.77
C GLN A 52 9.40 17.89 14.57
N ARG A 53 9.57 16.96 15.51
CA ARG A 53 10.85 16.73 16.19
C ARG A 53 11.95 16.33 15.21
N PHE A 54 11.61 15.49 14.23
CA PHE A 54 12.52 15.14 13.15
C PHE A 54 12.88 16.35 12.28
N MET A 55 11.88 17.15 11.87
CA MET A 55 12.09 18.38 11.10
C MET A 55 12.86 19.45 11.89
N GLU A 56 12.68 19.49 13.21
CA GLU A 56 13.40 20.39 14.11
C GLU A 56 14.88 20.00 14.18
N GLN A 57 15.19 18.72 14.29
CA GLN A 57 16.57 18.20 14.17
C GLN A 57 17.16 18.47 12.77
N ALA A 58 16.31 18.47 11.74
CA ALA A 58 16.67 18.76 10.35
C ALA A 58 16.80 20.24 9.99
N GLY A 59 16.77 21.15 10.96
CA GLY A 59 17.09 22.54 10.65
C GLY A 59 15.91 23.46 10.36
N GLN A 60 14.65 23.01 10.41
CA GLN A 60 13.50 23.86 10.09
C GLN A 60 12.46 23.97 11.21
N SER A 61 11.75 25.10 11.24
CA SER A 61 10.48 25.27 11.96
C SER A 61 9.38 25.09 10.92
N VAL A 62 8.63 24.00 11.02
CA VAL A 62 7.63 23.63 10.01
C VAL A 62 6.24 23.98 10.55
N ASP A 63 5.55 24.86 9.83
CA ASP A 63 4.15 25.15 10.07
C ASP A 63 3.29 24.16 9.28
N LEU A 64 2.82 23.11 9.96
CA LEU A 64 2.03 22.01 9.38
C LEU A 64 0.56 22.39 9.18
N SER A 65 0.15 23.61 9.56
CA SER A 65 -1.24 24.09 9.44
C SER A 65 -1.75 24.15 7.99
N ASN A 66 -0.84 24.27 7.01
CA ASN A 66 -1.16 24.30 5.58
C ASN A 66 -0.90 22.97 4.86
N PHE A 67 -0.63 21.88 5.60
CA PHE A 67 -0.39 20.58 4.99
C PHE A 67 -1.71 20.00 4.48
N ASN A 68 -1.99 20.16 3.18
CA ASN A 68 -3.18 19.62 2.54
C ASN A 68 -2.97 18.14 2.19
N LEU A 69 -2.80 17.32 3.23
CA LEU A 69 -2.72 15.87 3.14
C LEU A 69 -3.95 15.28 2.42
N GLY A 70 -5.06 16.02 2.46
CA GLY A 70 -6.29 15.79 1.72
C GLY A 70 -6.01 15.40 0.28
N ASP A 71 -5.41 16.28 -0.54
CA ASP A 71 -5.31 16.18 -2.01
C ASP A 71 -4.55 14.93 -2.52
N TYR A 72 -3.52 14.48 -1.81
CA TYR A 72 -2.75 13.28 -2.20
C TYR A 72 -3.21 11.99 -1.52
N LEU A 73 -3.73 12.06 -0.29
CA LEU A 73 -4.45 10.93 0.29
C LEU A 73 -5.79 10.71 -0.40
N GLN A 74 -6.28 11.64 -1.23
CA GLN A 74 -7.56 11.50 -1.91
C GLN A 74 -7.66 10.18 -2.66
N ASP A 75 -6.64 9.87 -3.47
CA ASP A 75 -6.65 8.71 -4.35
C ASP A 75 -6.42 7.42 -3.56
N ALA A 76 -5.44 7.40 -2.66
CA ALA A 76 -5.15 6.25 -1.81
C ALA A 76 -6.32 5.90 -0.88
N THR A 77 -6.96 6.92 -0.31
CA THR A 77 -8.11 6.75 0.59
C THR A 77 -9.35 6.35 -0.18
N LEU A 78 -9.56 6.89 -1.39
CA LEU A 78 -10.64 6.45 -2.27
C LEU A 78 -10.47 4.97 -2.65
N ALA A 79 -9.25 4.54 -2.99
CA ALA A 79 -8.95 3.14 -3.26
C ALA A 79 -9.25 2.25 -2.04
N LEU A 80 -8.87 2.68 -0.83
CA LEU A 80 -9.16 1.96 0.42
C LEU A 80 -10.68 1.81 0.66
N ILE A 81 -11.45 2.87 0.44
CA ILE A 81 -12.92 2.84 0.55
C ILE A 81 -13.51 1.87 -0.47
N LEU A 82 -13.11 1.96 -1.74
CA LEU A 82 -13.61 1.09 -2.81
C LEU A 82 -13.29 -0.39 -2.52
N LEU A 83 -12.06 -0.67 -2.07
CA LEU A 83 -11.64 -2.01 -1.68
C LEU A 83 -12.44 -2.53 -0.47
N GLY A 84 -12.68 -1.68 0.52
CA GLY A 84 -13.50 -2.01 1.69
C GLY A 84 -14.95 -2.35 1.32
N VAL A 85 -15.58 -1.51 0.49
CA VAL A 85 -16.93 -1.76 -0.04
C VAL A 85 -16.98 -3.08 -0.82
N PHE A 86 -15.98 -3.33 -1.67
CA PHE A 86 -15.89 -4.56 -2.46
C PHE A 86 -15.84 -5.82 -1.58
N PHE A 87 -14.93 -5.87 -0.60
CA PHE A 87 -14.85 -7.01 0.32
C PHE A 87 -16.08 -7.16 1.20
N PHE A 88 -16.69 -6.04 1.61
CA PHE A 88 -17.93 -6.07 2.39
C PHE A 88 -19.09 -6.68 1.60
N ILE A 89 -19.27 -6.31 0.33
CA ILE A 89 -20.31 -6.87 -0.55
C ILE A 89 -20.11 -8.38 -0.74
N ILE A 90 -18.89 -8.80 -1.04
CA ILE A 90 -18.56 -10.23 -1.22
C ILE A 90 -18.85 -11.00 0.07
N GLY A 91 -18.40 -10.47 1.21
CA GLY A 91 -18.63 -11.09 2.52
C GLY A 91 -20.12 -11.21 2.85
N ILE A 92 -20.93 -10.18 2.61
CA ILE A 92 -22.38 -10.23 2.82
C ILE A 92 -23.04 -11.26 1.92
N PHE A 93 -22.72 -11.30 0.62
CA PHE A 93 -23.31 -12.28 -0.29
C PHE A 93 -22.94 -13.72 0.10
N GLY A 94 -21.70 -13.96 0.52
CA GLY A 94 -21.28 -15.24 1.07
C GLY A 94 -22.04 -15.62 2.35
N CYS A 95 -22.14 -14.69 3.31
CA CYS A 95 -22.87 -14.89 4.57
C CYS A 95 -24.36 -15.13 4.36
N ILE A 96 -25.06 -14.29 3.59
CA ILE A 96 -26.48 -14.44 3.30
C ILE A 96 -26.73 -15.72 2.50
N GLY A 97 -25.89 -16.01 1.50
CA GLY A 97 -25.99 -17.24 0.71
C GLY A 97 -25.87 -18.50 1.59
N GLY A 98 -24.92 -18.51 2.53
CA GLY A 98 -24.70 -19.62 3.46
C GLY A 98 -25.76 -19.75 4.56
N CYS A 99 -26.10 -18.65 5.23
CA CYS A 99 -27.05 -18.61 6.36
C CYS A 99 -28.51 -18.74 5.89
N CYS A 100 -28.92 -17.90 4.94
CA CYS A 100 -30.31 -17.78 4.51
C CYS A 100 -30.66 -18.78 3.41
N LYS A 101 -29.71 -19.61 2.96
CA LYS A 101 -29.88 -20.64 1.92
C LYS A 101 -30.40 -20.06 0.59
N VAL A 102 -30.06 -18.82 0.30
CA VAL A 102 -30.49 -18.13 -0.93
C VAL A 102 -29.55 -18.51 -2.07
N ARG A 103 -30.03 -19.39 -2.95
CA ARG A 103 -29.24 -19.94 -4.07
C ARG A 103 -28.68 -18.86 -5.00
N CYS A 104 -29.47 -17.83 -5.31
CA CYS A 104 -29.05 -16.74 -6.17
C CYS A 104 -27.80 -16.02 -5.61
N MET A 105 -27.77 -15.75 -4.30
CA MET A 105 -26.63 -15.10 -3.63
C MET A 105 -25.37 -15.98 -3.65
N LEU A 106 -25.51 -17.30 -3.48
CA LEU A 106 -24.38 -18.23 -3.61
C LEU A 106 -23.80 -18.27 -5.02
N ILE A 107 -24.65 -18.17 -6.05
CA ILE A 107 -24.20 -18.12 -7.45
C ILE A 107 -23.45 -16.81 -7.71
N VAL A 108 -24.03 -15.66 -7.33
CA VAL A 108 -23.37 -14.35 -7.48
C VAL A 108 -22.03 -14.33 -6.75
N TYR A 109 -21.99 -14.80 -5.50
CA TYR A 109 -20.77 -14.96 -4.72
C TYR A 109 -19.72 -15.80 -5.45
N SER A 110 -20.10 -16.97 -5.96
CA SER A 110 -19.18 -17.87 -6.66
C SER A 110 -18.62 -17.23 -7.94
N VAL A 111 -19.44 -16.48 -8.68
CA VAL A 111 -19.00 -15.74 -9.87
C VAL A 111 -18.01 -14.64 -9.49
N LEU A 112 -18.28 -13.87 -8.43
CA LEU A 112 -17.37 -12.82 -7.96
C LEU A 112 -16.00 -13.38 -7.55
N ILE A 113 -15.96 -14.43 -6.73
CA ILE A 113 -14.69 -15.08 -6.34
C ILE A 113 -13.98 -15.66 -7.56
N SER A 114 -14.72 -16.26 -8.51
CA SER A 114 -14.11 -16.78 -9.75
C SER A 114 -13.47 -15.68 -10.59
N LEU A 115 -14.08 -14.49 -10.66
CA LEU A 115 -13.49 -13.34 -11.35
C LEU A 115 -12.22 -12.84 -10.64
N ILE A 116 -12.15 -12.92 -9.31
CA ILE A 116 -10.95 -12.58 -8.53
C ILE A 116 -9.83 -13.57 -8.85
N VAL A 117 -10.10 -14.88 -8.80
CA VAL A 117 -9.13 -15.93 -9.18
C VAL A 117 -8.58 -15.68 -10.59
N LEU A 118 -9.46 -15.36 -11.55
CA LEU A 118 -9.04 -15.06 -12.92
C LEU A 118 -8.16 -13.80 -12.97
N ALA A 119 -8.53 -12.74 -12.26
CA ALA A 119 -7.74 -11.53 -12.18
C ALA A 119 -6.36 -11.77 -11.52
N GLU A 120 -6.29 -12.59 -10.47
CA GLU A 120 -5.05 -12.97 -9.80
C GLU A 120 -4.12 -13.73 -10.76
N VAL A 121 -4.64 -14.75 -11.46
CA VAL A 121 -3.86 -15.53 -12.43
C VAL A 121 -3.36 -14.63 -13.58
N LEU A 122 -4.22 -13.75 -14.10
CA LEU A 122 -3.82 -12.79 -15.14
C LEU A 122 -2.75 -11.82 -14.63
N PHE A 123 -2.89 -11.31 -13.41
CA PHE A 123 -1.92 -10.42 -12.78
C PHE A 123 -0.56 -11.10 -12.63
N VAL A 124 -0.52 -12.34 -12.14
CA VAL A 124 0.71 -13.14 -12.04
C VAL A 124 1.34 -13.33 -13.42
N ILE A 125 0.56 -13.71 -14.44
CA ILE A 125 1.07 -13.89 -15.81
C ILE A 125 1.69 -12.59 -16.32
N LEU A 126 1.00 -11.45 -16.20
CA LEU A 126 1.49 -10.14 -16.63
C LEU A 126 2.79 -9.78 -15.91
N LEU A 127 2.84 -9.97 -14.59
CA LEU A 127 4.05 -9.75 -13.79
C LEU A 127 5.23 -10.61 -14.22
N PHE A 128 5.04 -11.75 -14.88
CA PHE A 128 6.14 -12.58 -15.38
C PHE A 128 6.48 -12.31 -16.85
N THR A 129 5.49 -12.08 -17.71
CA THR A 129 5.71 -11.96 -19.16
C THR A 129 6.16 -10.58 -19.61
N ILE A 130 5.75 -9.51 -18.93
CA ILE A 130 6.02 -8.14 -19.38
C ILE A 130 6.79 -7.32 -18.34
N ARG A 131 7.66 -7.97 -17.54
CA ARG A 131 8.47 -7.30 -16.50
C ARG A 131 9.12 -6.02 -17.03
N ASP A 132 9.88 -6.10 -18.11
CA ASP A 132 10.55 -4.91 -18.68
C ASP A 132 9.57 -3.77 -19.06
N THR A 133 8.35 -4.10 -19.49
CA THR A 133 7.33 -3.10 -19.81
C THR A 133 6.69 -2.51 -18.55
N VAL A 134 6.43 -3.35 -17.55
CA VAL A 134 5.91 -2.94 -16.24
C VAL A 134 6.93 -2.03 -15.54
N ASP A 135 8.20 -2.40 -15.56
CA ASP A 135 9.31 -1.63 -15.01
C ASP A 135 9.36 -0.24 -15.62
N ASN A 136 9.31 -0.13 -16.95
CA ASN A 136 9.32 1.17 -17.64
C ASN A 136 8.04 1.99 -17.37
N ASN A 137 6.88 1.35 -17.34
CA ASN A 137 5.59 2.02 -17.04
C ASN A 137 5.48 2.52 -15.60
N ILE A 138 6.19 1.90 -14.66
CA ILE A 138 6.24 2.34 -13.25
C ILE A 138 7.33 3.40 -13.06
N LYS A 139 8.52 3.20 -13.64
CA LYS A 139 9.64 4.13 -13.50
C LYS A 139 9.33 5.51 -14.06
N GLY A 140 8.62 5.61 -15.19
CA GLY A 140 8.26 6.90 -15.79
C GLY A 140 7.55 7.85 -14.81
N PRO A 141 6.38 7.47 -14.27
CA PRO A 141 5.66 8.24 -13.24
C PRO A 141 6.50 8.51 -11.99
N MET A 142 7.34 7.57 -11.55
CA MET A 142 8.25 7.80 -10.41
C MET A 142 9.27 8.91 -10.71
N LYS A 143 9.85 8.93 -11.91
CA LYS A 143 10.80 9.97 -12.32
C LYS A 143 10.12 11.32 -12.43
N THR A 144 8.93 11.38 -13.05
CA THR A 144 8.12 12.61 -13.11
C THR A 144 7.74 13.11 -11.72
N SER A 145 7.48 12.21 -10.77
CA SER A 145 7.22 12.56 -9.39
C SER A 145 8.41 13.27 -8.73
N ILE A 146 9.66 12.82 -8.98
CA ILE A 146 10.86 13.54 -8.54
C ILE A 146 11.01 14.87 -9.31
N GLU A 147 10.87 14.84 -10.63
CA GLU A 147 11.11 16.00 -11.49
C GLU A 147 10.18 17.18 -11.17
N ASP A 148 8.88 16.91 -11.04
CA ASP A 148 7.85 17.93 -11.00
C ASP A 148 7.29 18.21 -9.59
N SER A 149 7.53 17.32 -8.62
CA SER A 149 6.86 17.39 -7.32
C SER A 149 7.79 17.29 -6.10
N TYR A 150 9.01 16.77 -6.23
CA TYR A 150 9.95 16.74 -5.12
C TYR A 150 10.48 18.14 -4.79
N THR A 151 10.38 18.54 -3.53
CA THR A 151 10.77 19.89 -3.07
C THR A 151 11.86 19.86 -1.98
N GLY A 152 12.16 18.70 -1.39
CA GLY A 152 13.35 18.51 -0.55
C GLY A 152 13.12 17.76 0.76
N PHE A 153 14.17 17.70 1.58
CA PHE A 153 14.17 16.97 2.85
C PHE A 153 13.22 17.59 3.89
N ASN A 154 13.14 18.92 3.92
CA ASN A 154 12.34 19.66 4.88
C ASN A 154 10.93 20.02 4.38
N SER A 155 10.51 19.43 3.26
CA SER A 155 9.18 19.65 2.75
C SER A 155 8.13 18.92 3.57
N THR A 156 6.98 19.56 3.72
CA THR A 156 5.79 18.92 4.25
C THR A 156 5.09 18.06 3.21
N ASP A 157 5.28 18.27 1.90
CA ASP A 157 4.51 17.59 0.86
C ASP A 157 4.67 16.05 0.89
N LEU A 158 3.59 15.33 0.61
CA LEU A 158 3.53 13.87 0.73
C LEU A 158 4.50 13.17 -0.23
N VAL A 159 4.74 13.75 -1.41
CA VAL A 159 5.65 13.19 -2.41
C VAL A 159 7.08 13.22 -1.88
N SER A 160 7.53 14.37 -1.38
CA SER A 160 8.84 14.51 -0.75
C SER A 160 8.97 13.65 0.49
N LEU A 161 7.95 13.59 1.35
CA LEU A 161 7.95 12.72 2.52
C LEU A 161 8.09 11.25 2.14
N GLY A 162 7.33 10.79 1.14
CA GLY A 162 7.39 9.42 0.63
C GLY A 162 8.76 9.08 0.03
N TRP A 163 9.33 9.98 -0.77
CA TRP A 163 10.68 9.83 -1.32
C TRP A 163 11.75 9.81 -0.22
N ASN A 164 11.68 10.72 0.75
CA ASN A 164 12.61 10.76 1.88
C ASN A 164 12.51 9.47 2.71
N PHE A 165 11.30 8.98 2.97
CA PHE A 165 11.06 7.71 3.65
C PHE A 165 11.67 6.54 2.86
N ALA A 166 11.42 6.47 1.56
CA ALA A 166 11.92 5.40 0.70
C ALA A 166 13.45 5.38 0.67
N MET A 167 14.09 6.53 0.44
CA MET A 167 15.55 6.64 0.34
C MET A 167 16.25 6.24 1.65
N VAL A 168 15.70 6.62 2.80
CA VAL A 168 16.27 6.25 4.10
C VAL A 168 16.03 4.78 4.44
N ASN A 169 14.79 4.28 4.32
CA ASN A 169 14.46 2.92 4.74
C ASN A 169 15.01 1.85 3.79
N PHE A 170 14.96 2.12 2.48
CA PHE A 170 15.44 1.18 1.47
C PHE A 170 16.90 1.42 1.08
N LYS A 171 17.56 2.41 1.70
CA LYS A 171 18.98 2.73 1.50
C LYS A 171 19.31 2.88 0.01
N CYS A 172 18.63 3.82 -0.62
CA CYS A 172 18.68 4.06 -2.06
C CYS A 172 18.62 5.57 -2.35
N CYS A 173 18.87 5.98 -3.59
CA CYS A 173 18.80 7.37 -4.02
C CYS A 173 18.30 7.48 -5.46
N GLY A 174 17.22 8.24 -5.66
CA GLY A 174 16.54 8.39 -6.95
C GLY A 174 15.72 7.15 -7.33
N VAL A 175 15.09 7.16 -8.50
CA VAL A 175 14.37 6.01 -9.06
C VAL A 175 15.37 4.96 -9.52
N ASP A 176 16.20 5.32 -10.49
CA ASP A 176 17.29 4.50 -11.01
C ASP A 176 18.66 5.01 -10.53
N ASN A 177 18.82 6.34 -10.41
CA ASN A 177 20.08 6.98 -10.07
C ASN A 177 19.85 8.36 -9.41
N TYR A 178 20.74 8.76 -8.51
CA TYR A 178 20.76 10.06 -7.85
C TYR A 178 20.76 11.28 -8.80
N THR A 179 21.28 11.13 -10.03
CA THR A 179 21.34 12.23 -11.02
C THR A 179 19.97 12.78 -11.40
N GLU A 180 18.89 12.02 -11.17
CA GLU A 180 17.50 12.45 -11.43
C GLU A 180 17.08 13.65 -10.57
N PHE A 181 17.75 13.89 -9.43
CA PHE A 181 17.54 15.09 -8.64
C PHE A 181 18.15 16.35 -9.28
N GLN A 182 19.03 16.21 -10.28
CA GLN A 182 19.56 17.37 -11.00
C GLN A 182 18.48 18.07 -11.83
N THR A 183 17.51 17.30 -12.34
CA THR A 183 16.39 17.77 -13.15
C THR A 183 15.14 18.11 -12.31
N ALA A 184 15.18 17.91 -10.99
CA ALA A 184 14.07 18.26 -10.10
C ALA A 184 13.83 19.77 -10.09
N LYS A 185 12.69 20.20 -10.65
CA LYS A 185 12.35 21.61 -10.90
C LYS A 185 11.99 22.37 -9.63
N LYS A 186 11.38 21.68 -8.67
CA LYS A 186 10.90 22.28 -7.41
C LYS A 186 11.84 22.07 -6.23
N TRP A 187 12.89 21.27 -6.39
CA TRP A 187 13.81 20.98 -5.29
C TRP A 187 14.80 22.14 -5.10
N ILE A 188 14.76 22.74 -3.91
CA ILE A 188 15.72 23.78 -3.51
C ILE A 188 17.00 23.08 -3.04
N LYS A 189 18.08 23.28 -3.79
CA LYS A 189 19.40 22.67 -3.51
C LYS A 189 20.17 23.40 -2.41
N ASP A 190 19.89 24.68 -2.21
CA ASP A 190 20.53 25.46 -1.16
C ASP A 190 19.88 25.16 0.20
N TYR A 191 20.71 24.72 1.14
CA TYR A 191 20.30 24.29 2.47
C TYR A 191 21.12 25.03 3.52
N THR A 192 20.47 25.60 4.53
CA THR A 192 21.16 26.26 5.66
C THR A 192 20.97 25.41 6.92
N PRO A 193 22.01 24.71 7.40
CA PRO A 193 21.92 23.91 8.61
C PRO A 193 21.65 24.76 9.85
N LYS A 194 20.83 24.30 10.80
CA LYS A 194 20.61 25.02 12.08
C LYS A 194 21.89 25.26 12.89
N GLN A 195 22.89 24.39 12.71
CA GLN A 195 24.15 24.44 13.43
C GLN A 195 25.14 25.44 12.80
N SER A 196 24.88 25.92 11.58
CA SER A 196 25.76 26.84 10.86
C SER A 196 24.95 27.87 10.06
N ASN A 197 25.18 29.15 10.28
CA ASN A 197 24.52 30.24 9.52
C ASN A 197 25.04 30.38 8.07
N MET A 198 25.56 29.32 7.47
CA MET A 198 26.12 29.27 6.12
C MET A 198 25.27 28.35 5.26
N SER A 199 24.81 28.86 4.12
CA SER A 199 24.09 28.06 3.12
C SER A 199 25.08 27.18 2.36
N ILE A 200 24.74 25.89 2.22
CA ILE A 200 25.48 24.90 1.43
C ILE A 200 24.60 24.45 0.26
N THR A 201 25.22 24.19 -0.89
CA THR A 201 24.49 23.67 -2.06
C THR A 201 24.60 22.15 -2.09
N LEU A 202 23.45 21.47 -2.02
CA LEU A 202 23.34 20.02 -2.04
C LEU A 202 23.39 19.49 -3.48
N ALA A 203 24.20 18.46 -3.71
CA ALA A 203 24.23 17.71 -4.96
C ALA A 203 23.15 16.62 -5.01
N VAL A 204 22.82 16.05 -3.84
CA VAL A 204 21.72 15.08 -3.65
C VAL A 204 20.91 15.41 -2.39
N PRO A 205 19.67 14.92 -2.27
CA PRO A 205 18.91 15.07 -1.03
C PRO A 205 19.63 14.46 0.17
N ILE A 206 19.46 15.07 1.35
CA ILE A 206 20.01 14.55 2.62
C ILE A 206 19.50 13.14 2.91
N ALA A 207 18.27 12.80 2.48
CA ALA A 207 17.71 11.46 2.61
C ALA A 207 18.50 10.37 1.84
N CYS A 208 19.32 10.74 0.84
CA CYS A 208 20.21 9.80 0.17
C CYS A 208 21.44 9.43 0.99
N CYS A 209 21.75 10.17 2.05
CA CYS A 209 22.90 9.89 2.91
C CYS A 209 22.72 8.56 3.66
N LYS A 210 23.84 7.94 4.03
CA LYS A 210 23.82 6.78 4.95
C LYS A 210 23.62 7.28 6.37
N LEU A 211 22.36 7.29 6.80
CA LEU A 211 21.96 7.74 8.12
C LEU A 211 21.92 6.57 9.11
N ASN A 212 22.26 6.84 10.37
CA ASN A 212 22.12 5.88 11.46
C ASN A 212 20.73 6.01 12.08
N GLY A 213 19.98 4.91 12.08
CA GLY A 213 18.62 4.84 12.62
C GLY A 213 17.57 4.48 11.57
N SER A 214 16.30 4.57 11.94
CA SER A 214 15.15 4.33 11.07
C SER A 214 14.02 5.24 11.50
N PHE A 215 13.17 5.67 10.57
CA PHE A 215 12.06 6.58 10.87
C PHE A 215 11.22 6.05 12.05
N PRO A 216 10.89 6.88 13.07
CA PRO A 216 11.15 8.33 13.17
C PRO A 216 12.50 8.71 13.81
N ASN A 217 13.29 7.76 14.31
CA ASN A 217 14.51 7.99 15.08
C ASN A 217 15.76 7.91 14.20
N ILE A 218 16.04 8.98 13.46
CA ILE A 218 17.19 9.09 12.55
C ILE A 218 18.15 10.15 13.07
N ASN A 219 19.44 9.82 13.14
CA ASN A 219 20.47 10.78 13.48
C ASN A 219 21.01 11.44 12.21
N LEU A 220 20.76 12.76 12.07
CA LEU A 220 21.39 13.54 11.01
C LEU A 220 22.90 13.69 11.27
N PRO A 221 23.74 13.63 10.22
CA PRO A 221 25.15 13.89 10.35
C PRO A 221 25.39 15.36 10.70
N THR A 222 26.46 15.63 11.46
CA THR A 222 26.91 16.99 11.79
C THR A 222 27.50 17.71 10.57
N GLU A 223 28.04 16.96 9.62
CA GLU A 223 28.57 17.45 8.34
C GLU A 223 27.77 16.86 7.19
N PHE A 224 27.26 17.71 6.29
CA PHE A 224 26.44 17.30 5.15
C PHE A 224 27.27 16.97 3.89
N THR A 225 28.53 16.58 4.07
CA THR A 225 29.43 16.19 2.96
C THR A 225 28.86 15.06 2.12
N CYS A 226 28.11 14.15 2.75
CA CYS A 226 27.36 13.08 2.06
C CYS A 226 26.37 13.62 1.00
N ALA A 227 25.83 14.82 1.19
CA ALA A 227 24.85 15.42 0.31
C ALA A 227 25.46 16.47 -0.63
N THR A 228 26.53 17.16 -0.21
CA THR A 228 27.23 18.17 -1.05
C THR A 228 28.24 17.54 -2.00
N ASP A 229 28.97 16.51 -1.57
CA ASP A 229 29.95 15.75 -2.36
C ASP A 229 29.72 14.24 -2.17
N PRO A 230 28.66 13.69 -2.79
CA PRO A 230 28.20 12.34 -2.51
C PRO A 230 29.19 11.31 -3.03
N THR A 231 29.61 10.41 -2.14
CA THR A 231 30.42 9.24 -2.47
C THR A 231 29.71 7.97 -2.04
N SER A 232 30.02 6.85 -2.69
CA SER A 232 29.53 5.50 -2.33
C SER A 232 29.80 5.11 -0.87
N ALA A 233 30.80 5.74 -0.23
CA ALA A 233 31.10 5.53 1.18
C ALA A 233 30.06 6.19 2.10
N LEU A 234 29.65 7.42 1.77
CA LEU A 234 28.83 8.28 2.64
C LEU A 234 27.33 8.31 2.28
N SER A 235 26.99 7.94 1.05
CA SER A 235 25.62 8.03 0.51
C SER A 235 25.22 6.79 -0.27
N ASN A 236 23.91 6.57 -0.42
CA ASN A 236 23.32 5.44 -1.13
C ASN A 236 23.15 5.73 -2.64
N ILE A 237 24.11 6.42 -3.24
CA ILE A 237 24.02 6.91 -4.63
C ILE A 237 24.16 5.81 -5.69
N ASP A 238 24.75 4.67 -5.33
CA ASP A 238 24.99 3.56 -6.27
C ASP A 238 23.75 2.69 -6.51
N LYS A 239 22.65 2.94 -5.77
CA LYS A 239 21.45 2.11 -5.81
C LYS A 239 20.19 2.96 -5.95
N GLY A 240 19.50 2.83 -7.08
CA GLY A 240 18.17 3.39 -7.29
C GLY A 240 17.11 2.71 -6.41
N CYS A 241 16.11 3.46 -5.98
CA CYS A 241 15.05 2.95 -5.10
C CYS A 241 14.14 1.93 -5.78
N TYR A 242 13.96 2.01 -7.09
CA TYR A 242 13.23 0.98 -7.82
C TYR A 242 13.93 -0.38 -7.67
N GLN A 243 15.25 -0.41 -7.88
CA GLN A 243 16.05 -1.62 -7.71
C GLN A 243 16.03 -2.11 -6.26
N ALA A 244 16.12 -1.20 -5.29
CA ALA A 244 16.06 -1.56 -3.87
C ALA A 244 14.74 -2.25 -3.50
N ILE A 245 13.60 -1.76 -4.00
CA ILE A 245 12.30 -2.40 -3.80
C ILE A 245 12.26 -3.77 -4.47
N TRP A 246 12.79 -3.87 -5.69
CA TRP A 246 12.84 -5.14 -6.43
C TRP A 246 13.69 -6.19 -5.73
N ASP A 247 14.83 -5.81 -5.17
CA ASP A 247 15.68 -6.71 -4.40
C ASP A 247 14.94 -7.22 -3.15
N ILE A 248 14.20 -6.36 -2.44
CA ILE A 248 13.39 -6.77 -1.29
C ILE A 248 12.31 -7.78 -1.70
N ILE A 249 11.65 -7.55 -2.83
CA ILE A 249 10.65 -8.46 -3.38
C ILE A 249 11.28 -9.82 -3.72
N ASN A 250 12.45 -9.83 -4.35
CA ASN A 250 13.14 -11.07 -4.71
C ASN A 250 13.65 -11.82 -3.49
N ASP A 251 14.22 -11.10 -2.51
CA ASP A 251 14.73 -11.66 -1.26
C ASP A 251 13.60 -12.31 -0.44
N ASN A 252 12.39 -11.76 -0.51
CA ASN A 252 11.21 -12.27 0.18
C ASN A 252 10.22 -13.01 -0.74
N SER A 253 10.65 -13.36 -1.95
CA SER A 253 9.77 -13.93 -2.99
C SER A 253 9.10 -15.22 -2.55
N ASN A 254 9.79 -16.06 -1.76
CA ASN A 254 9.22 -17.28 -1.20
C ASN A 254 7.99 -17.02 -0.32
N ILE A 255 8.04 -15.97 0.51
CA ILE A 255 6.92 -15.58 1.38
C ILE A 255 5.77 -15.07 0.52
N MET A 256 6.06 -14.21 -0.46
CA MET A 256 5.03 -13.67 -1.35
C MET A 256 4.32 -14.75 -2.17
N ILE A 257 5.09 -15.68 -2.75
CA ILE A 257 4.55 -16.84 -3.47
C ILE A 257 3.70 -17.70 -2.53
N GLY A 258 4.16 -17.92 -1.29
CA GLY A 258 3.41 -18.67 -0.27
C GLY A 258 2.07 -18.01 0.08
N VAL A 259 2.05 -16.70 0.28
CA VAL A 259 0.81 -15.94 0.55
C VAL A 259 -0.14 -16.02 -0.64
N GLY A 260 0.34 -15.77 -1.87
CA GLY A 260 -0.49 -15.86 -3.08
C GLY A 260 -1.08 -17.26 -3.29
N ALA A 261 -0.25 -18.31 -3.18
CA ALA A 261 -0.73 -19.68 -3.26
C ALA A 261 -1.78 -20.01 -2.17
N GLY A 262 -1.59 -19.49 -0.95
CA GLY A 262 -2.55 -19.63 0.13
C GLY A 262 -3.88 -18.96 -0.16
N VAL A 263 -3.86 -17.73 -0.69
CA VAL A 263 -5.06 -16.99 -1.12
C VAL A 263 -5.82 -17.79 -2.19
N LEU A 264 -5.13 -18.21 -3.24
CA LEU A 264 -5.72 -19.00 -4.32
C LEU A 264 -6.37 -20.30 -3.82
N VAL A 265 -5.72 -21.02 -2.91
CA VAL A 265 -6.29 -22.23 -2.30
C VAL A 265 -7.55 -21.93 -1.51
N VAL A 266 -7.54 -20.86 -0.70
CA VAL A 266 -8.73 -20.45 0.07
C VAL A 266 -9.88 -20.08 -0.87
N GLU A 267 -9.63 -19.31 -1.93
CA GLU A 267 -10.66 -18.92 -2.90
C GLU A 267 -11.29 -20.13 -3.61
N LEU A 268 -10.45 -21.08 -4.06
CA LEU A 268 -10.93 -22.32 -4.67
C LEU A 268 -11.76 -23.16 -3.69
N LEU A 269 -11.32 -23.28 -2.44
CA LEU A 269 -12.09 -23.97 -1.40
C LEU A 269 -13.44 -23.29 -1.18
N MET A 270 -13.49 -21.96 -1.12
CA MET A 270 -14.73 -21.21 -0.94
C MET A 270 -15.71 -21.41 -2.10
N ILE A 271 -15.22 -21.45 -3.35
CA ILE A 271 -16.04 -21.79 -4.52
C ILE A 271 -16.60 -23.21 -4.40
N ILE A 272 -15.75 -24.20 -4.09
CA ILE A 272 -16.18 -25.60 -3.94
C ILE A 272 -17.28 -25.74 -2.87
N LEU A 273 -17.09 -25.11 -1.71
CA LEU A 273 -18.07 -25.13 -0.63
C LEU A 273 -19.37 -24.43 -1.03
N ALA A 274 -19.30 -23.30 -1.73
CA ALA A 274 -20.47 -22.61 -2.24
C ALA A 274 -21.24 -23.48 -3.25
N CYS A 275 -20.54 -24.17 -4.16
CA CYS A 275 -21.14 -25.11 -5.11
C CYS A 275 -21.82 -26.29 -4.40
N ILE A 276 -21.18 -26.92 -3.39
CA ILE A 276 -21.77 -28.01 -2.62
C ILE A 276 -23.08 -27.56 -1.96
N VAL A 277 -23.09 -26.38 -1.34
CA VAL A 277 -24.29 -25.82 -0.70
C VAL A 277 -25.36 -25.50 -1.76
N CYS A 278 -24.99 -24.89 -2.87
CA CYS A 278 -25.88 -24.53 -3.97
C CYS A 278 -26.55 -25.76 -4.61
N CYS A 279 -25.78 -26.82 -4.89
CA CYS A 279 -26.30 -28.07 -5.46
C CYS A 279 -27.27 -28.77 -4.51
N LYS A 280 -27.00 -28.73 -3.19
CA LYS A 280 -27.92 -29.32 -2.21
C LYS A 280 -29.25 -28.56 -2.12
N GLU A 281 -29.21 -27.23 -2.18
CA GLU A 281 -30.44 -26.42 -2.20
C GLU A 281 -31.23 -26.59 -3.51
N LYS A 282 -30.55 -26.74 -4.66
CA LYS A 282 -31.24 -27.09 -5.91
C LYS A 282 -32.04 -28.40 -5.77
N LYS A 283 -31.38 -29.47 -5.30
CA LYS A 283 -32.04 -30.77 -5.15
C LYS A 283 -33.23 -30.71 -4.19
N LYS A 284 -33.15 -29.87 -3.15
CA LYS A 284 -34.27 -29.67 -2.22
C LYS A 284 -35.45 -28.98 -2.92
N ASN A 285 -35.20 -27.93 -3.70
CA ASN A 285 -36.27 -27.24 -4.44
C ASN A 285 -36.91 -28.12 -5.52
N ASP A 286 -36.11 -28.89 -6.25
CA ASP A 286 -36.62 -29.82 -7.27
C ASP A 286 -37.54 -30.87 -6.62
N ASP A 287 -37.20 -31.40 -5.43
CA ASP A 287 -38.02 -32.38 -4.68
C ASP A 287 -39.39 -31.82 -4.26
N TYR A 288 -39.46 -30.54 -3.86
CA TYR A 288 -40.74 -29.89 -3.51
C TYR A 288 -41.65 -29.66 -4.71
N ASP A 289 -41.10 -29.48 -5.91
CA ASP A 289 -41.88 -29.23 -7.13
C ASP A 289 -42.54 -30.52 -7.67
N TYR A 290 -42.07 -31.69 -7.23
CA TYR A 290 -42.65 -33.00 -7.58
C TYR A 290 -43.71 -33.51 -6.59
N ASP A 291 -43.86 -32.88 -5.42
CA ASP A 291 -44.84 -33.26 -4.37
C ASP A 291 -46.18 -32.48 -4.46
N TYR A 292 -46.36 -31.66 -5.51
CA TYR A 292 -47.60 -30.94 -5.85
C TYR A 292 -48.11 -31.33 -7.24
#